data_AF-A0A2S9CKY8-F1
#
_entry.id   AF-A0A2S9CKY8-F1
#
_cell.length_a   1.000
_cell.length_b   1.000
_cell.length_c   1.000
_cell.angle_alpha   90.00
_cell.angle_beta   90.00
_cell.angle_gamma   90.00
#
_symmetry.space_group_name_H-M   'P 1'
#
loop_
_entity.id
_entity.type
_entity.pdbx_description
1 polymer ?
#
loop_
_entity_poly.entity_id
_entity_poly.type
_entity_poly.pdbx_seq_one_letter_code
_entity_poly.pdbx_strand_id
1 'polypeptide(L)'
;MKQSFLGKRIFCILLFSSSVLSSQKITIINNNTGSVTIKNNKTEVILKDGNKKEFSGIVNKISIKGTQDLDRSLTIYLEPTEKLILTIKNNTIVYQGDQAAINEYLNEKLNVDTYGKMKDYLQASEKKSLSPLKINSELFLTNILKKVNLKSIIISSEDTNSTKKIKTHIKYNWLYTIFSSVISLKDKNFSKEVINYYYQKYIESDTAEFSCNGAFQYSVMEILIKNKDIVSAQFPMYTIVEHSDSDNINQYLPKTCQKYFFFNKYRYFEHINDPQKDYYEKVLNEKFTD
;
A
#
# COMPACT_ATOMS: atom_id res chain seq x y z
N MET A 1 35.10 59.88 -32.54
CA MET A 1 35.16 58.63 -33.31
C MET A 1 35.00 57.45 -32.36
N LYS A 2 34.00 56.59 -32.63
CA LYS A 2 33.99 55.11 -32.56
C LYS A 2 34.27 54.45 -31.19
N GLN A 3 33.22 53.92 -30.55
CA GLN A 3 32.86 52.48 -30.48
C GLN A 3 33.76 51.66 -29.53
N SER A 4 33.25 51.25 -28.36
CA SER A 4 32.63 49.93 -28.10
C SER A 4 33.65 48.82 -27.84
N PHE A 5 33.71 48.34 -26.59
CA PHE A 5 33.63 46.92 -26.27
C PHE A 5 33.01 46.75 -24.88
N LEU A 6 31.70 47.01 -24.84
CA LEU A 6 30.77 46.39 -23.89
C LEU A 6 30.74 44.91 -24.24
N GLY A 7 31.49 44.09 -23.50
CA GLY A 7 31.48 42.65 -23.76
C GLY A 7 32.68 41.93 -23.23
N LYS A 8 32.60 41.50 -21.96
CA LYS A 8 32.92 40.11 -21.58
C LYS A 8 32.50 39.83 -20.14
N ARG A 9 31.41 39.06 -20.07
CA ARG A 9 31.13 37.99 -19.10
C ARG A 9 30.85 38.41 -17.65
N ILE A 10 29.73 39.11 -17.48
CA ILE A 10 28.83 38.81 -16.36
C ILE A 10 27.73 37.92 -16.95
N PHE A 11 27.96 36.62 -16.96
CA PHE A 11 26.98 35.60 -17.38
C PHE A 11 26.90 34.53 -16.28
N CYS A 12 26.61 34.97 -15.06
CA CYS A 12 26.39 34.09 -13.90
C CYS A 12 25.11 34.44 -13.13
N ILE A 13 24.15 35.13 -13.77
CA ILE A 13 22.88 35.48 -13.13
C ILE A 13 21.77 34.97 -14.05
N LEU A 14 20.92 34.08 -13.51
CA LEU A 14 19.71 33.47 -14.09
C LEU A 14 19.85 32.13 -14.84
N LEU A 15 20.54 31.17 -14.23
CA LEU A 15 20.12 29.76 -14.29
C LEU A 15 19.67 29.31 -12.89
N PHE A 16 18.80 30.10 -12.26
CA PHE A 16 17.76 29.48 -11.45
C PHE A 16 16.79 28.85 -12.45
N SER A 17 17.18 27.70 -13.00
CA SER A 17 16.21 26.69 -13.35
C SER A 17 15.47 26.45 -12.05
N SER A 18 14.37 27.18 -11.86
CA SER A 18 13.29 26.78 -11.01
C SER A 18 12.92 25.39 -11.51
N SER A 19 13.57 24.38 -10.93
CA SER A 19 13.03 23.05 -10.84
C SER A 19 11.70 23.27 -10.16
N VAL A 20 10.67 23.50 -10.97
CA VAL A 20 9.29 23.42 -10.54
C VAL A 20 9.24 22.03 -9.95
N LEU A 21 9.30 21.96 -8.61
CA LEU A 21 9.09 20.75 -7.85
C LEU A 21 7.68 20.33 -8.19
N SER A 22 7.56 19.61 -9.30
CA SER A 22 6.28 19.15 -9.79
C SER A 22 5.81 18.15 -8.77
N SER A 23 4.70 18.51 -8.15
CA SER A 23 4.17 17.83 -6.99
C SER A 23 2.79 17.33 -7.34
N GLN A 24 2.51 16.09 -6.94
CA GLN A 24 1.22 15.46 -7.18
C GLN A 24 0.11 16.37 -6.71
N LYS A 25 -0.94 16.50 -7.51
CA LYS A 25 -2.11 17.30 -7.16
C LYS A 25 -3.33 16.43 -7.01
N ILE A 26 -3.99 16.53 -5.86
CA ILE A 26 -5.31 15.94 -5.68
C ILE A 26 -6.31 17.02 -5.35
N THR A 27 -7.34 17.13 -6.18
CA THR A 27 -8.48 17.97 -5.90
C THR A 27 -9.59 17.10 -5.33
N ILE A 28 -10.11 17.45 -4.17
CA ILE A 28 -11.27 16.80 -3.58
C ILE A 28 -12.44 17.76 -3.63
N ILE A 29 -13.56 17.31 -4.17
CA ILE A 29 -14.81 18.06 -4.31
C ILE A 29 -15.87 17.35 -3.47
N ASN A 30 -16.51 18.08 -2.57
CA ASN A 30 -17.63 17.55 -1.80
C ASN A 30 -18.96 17.96 -2.45
N ASN A 31 -19.66 16.99 -3.04
CA ASN A 31 -21.01 17.13 -3.57
C ASN A 31 -22.02 16.30 -2.77
N ASN A 32 -21.72 15.98 -1.50
CA ASN A 32 -22.67 15.43 -0.55
C ASN A 32 -23.38 16.56 0.21
N THR A 33 -24.61 16.32 0.65
CA THR A 33 -25.45 17.24 1.44
C THR A 33 -24.94 17.49 2.88
N GLY A 34 -23.69 17.16 3.20
CA GLY A 34 -23.07 17.31 4.52
C GLY A 34 -21.58 17.59 4.41
N SER A 35 -20.93 17.89 5.54
CA SER A 35 -19.49 18.12 5.55
C SER A 35 -18.69 16.83 5.50
N VAL A 36 -17.55 16.86 4.83
CA VAL A 36 -16.55 15.79 4.83
C VAL A 36 -15.22 16.30 5.37
N THR A 37 -14.62 15.53 6.27
CA THR A 37 -13.28 15.77 6.80
C THR A 37 -12.28 15.02 5.96
N ILE A 38 -11.33 15.76 5.39
CA ILE A 38 -10.22 15.21 4.62
C ILE A 38 -8.95 15.32 5.44
N LYS A 39 -8.25 14.20 5.63
CA LYS A 39 -6.93 14.17 6.25
C LYS A 39 -5.88 13.70 5.26
N ASN A 40 -4.85 14.52 5.07
CA ASN A 40 -3.65 14.19 4.31
C ASN A 40 -2.44 14.48 5.20
N ASN A 41 -1.82 13.42 5.70
CA ASN A 41 -0.68 13.52 6.62
C ASN A 41 -1.05 14.31 7.89
N LYS A 42 -0.37 15.43 8.20
CA LYS A 42 -0.68 16.33 9.32
C LYS A 42 -1.76 17.37 8.99
N THR A 43 -2.20 17.47 7.74
CA THR A 43 -3.19 18.45 7.30
C THR A 43 -4.58 17.85 7.36
N GLU A 44 -5.50 18.53 8.05
CA GLU A 44 -6.91 18.19 8.12
C GLU A 44 -7.76 19.37 7.65
N VAL A 45 -8.76 19.11 6.81
CA VAL A 45 -9.65 20.13 6.24
C VAL A 45 -11.08 19.62 6.22
N ILE A 46 -12.02 20.43 6.68
CA ILE A 46 -13.45 20.17 6.59
C ILE A 46 -14.01 20.87 5.33
N LEU A 47 -14.58 20.10 4.42
CA LEU A 47 -15.24 20.58 3.20
C LEU A 47 -16.76 20.53 3.38
N LYS A 48 -17.42 21.69 3.31
CA LYS A 48 -18.89 21.77 3.22
C LYS A 48 -19.38 21.38 1.82
N ASP A 49 -20.68 21.21 1.66
CA ASP A 49 -21.30 20.95 0.35
C ASP A 49 -20.91 22.02 -0.69
N GLY A 50 -20.62 21.58 -1.91
CA GLY A 50 -20.12 22.38 -3.03
C GLY A 50 -18.65 22.82 -2.90
N ASN A 51 -18.00 22.64 -1.75
CA ASN A 51 -16.62 23.08 -1.57
C ASN A 51 -15.62 22.10 -2.17
N LYS A 52 -14.48 22.65 -2.60
CA LYS A 52 -13.33 21.89 -3.08
C LYS A 52 -12.04 22.31 -2.41
N LYS A 53 -11.07 21.40 -2.37
CA LYS A 53 -9.70 21.66 -1.92
C LYS A 53 -8.68 20.94 -2.79
N GLU A 54 -7.67 21.66 -3.23
CA GLU A 54 -6.47 21.09 -3.84
C GLU A 54 -5.42 20.83 -2.76
N PHE A 55 -4.84 19.63 -2.78
CA PHE A 55 -3.69 19.22 -2.00
C PHE A 55 -2.49 19.04 -2.93
N SER A 56 -1.35 19.59 -2.53
CA SER A 56 -0.05 19.41 -3.18
C SER A 56 0.89 18.69 -2.22
N GLY A 57 1.91 17.98 -2.71
CA GLY A 57 2.92 17.34 -1.86
C GLY A 57 2.43 16.05 -1.19
N ILE A 58 1.48 15.36 -1.82
CA ILE A 58 0.84 14.18 -1.25
C ILE A 58 1.81 13.02 -1.28
N VAL A 59 2.04 12.40 -0.13
CA VAL A 59 3.13 11.43 -0.01
C VAL A 59 2.65 10.03 -0.37
N ASN A 60 1.47 9.58 0.12
CA ASN A 60 0.99 8.21 -0.11
C ASN A 60 -0.52 7.94 0.09
N LYS A 61 -1.22 8.61 1.02
CA LYS A 61 -2.61 8.29 1.39
C LYS A 61 -3.45 9.52 1.71
N ILE A 62 -4.76 9.41 1.49
CA ILE A 62 -5.77 10.39 1.89
C ILE A 62 -6.87 9.67 2.67
N SER A 63 -7.24 10.20 3.82
CA SER A 63 -8.44 9.76 4.55
C SER A 63 -9.59 10.73 4.30
N ILE A 64 -10.78 10.18 4.07
CA ILE A 64 -12.03 10.89 3.81
C ILE A 64 -13.06 10.34 4.79
N LYS A 65 -13.53 11.21 5.70
CA LYS A 65 -14.54 10.88 6.71
C LYS A 65 -15.75 11.80 6.57
N GLY A 66 -16.94 11.25 6.39
CA GLY A 66 -18.19 11.99 6.26
C GLY A 66 -19.26 11.47 7.21
N THR A 67 -20.45 11.20 6.66
CA THR A 67 -21.55 10.50 7.36
C THR A 67 -21.16 9.04 7.68
N GLN A 68 -21.99 8.33 8.46
CA GLN A 68 -21.69 6.98 9.00
C GLN A 68 -21.11 5.99 7.97
N ASP A 69 -21.50 6.06 6.70
CA ASP A 69 -21.07 5.11 5.67
C ASP A 69 -19.80 5.53 4.89
N LEU A 70 -19.37 6.79 5.05
CA LEU A 70 -18.21 7.35 4.36
C LEU A 70 -17.02 7.47 5.33
N ASP A 71 -16.33 6.36 5.55
CA ASP A 71 -14.96 6.33 6.08
C ASP A 71 -14.07 5.59 5.08
N ARG A 72 -13.18 6.30 4.40
CA ARG A 72 -12.29 5.77 3.36
C ARG A 72 -10.87 6.21 3.60
N SER A 73 -9.92 5.30 3.39
CA SER A 73 -8.49 5.56 3.36
C SER A 73 -7.94 5.15 2.01
N LEU A 74 -7.75 6.12 1.12
CA LEU A 74 -7.30 5.92 -0.24
C LEU A 74 -5.78 5.94 -0.32
N THR A 75 -5.19 4.99 -1.03
CA THR A 75 -3.79 5.03 -1.46
C THR A 75 -3.71 5.70 -2.82
N ILE A 76 -2.71 6.57 -2.97
CA ILE A 76 -2.54 7.39 -4.18
C ILE A 76 -1.47 6.76 -5.07
N TYR A 77 -1.88 6.44 -6.30
CA TYR A 77 -1.03 5.82 -7.33
C TYR A 77 -0.80 6.80 -8.48
N LEU A 78 -0.07 7.88 -8.18
CA LEU A 78 0.26 8.94 -9.15
C LEU A 78 1.77 9.10 -9.27
N GLU A 79 2.22 9.55 -10.44
CA GLU A 79 3.54 10.12 -10.66
C GLU A 79 3.58 11.60 -10.24
N PRO A 80 4.76 12.19 -9.97
CA PRO A 80 4.88 13.54 -9.42
C PRO A 80 4.15 14.66 -10.18
N THR A 81 3.96 14.51 -11.50
CA THR A 81 3.31 15.52 -12.35
C THR A 81 1.82 15.31 -12.54
N GLU A 82 1.30 14.14 -12.15
CA GLU A 82 -0.07 13.71 -12.41
C GLU A 82 -1.06 14.36 -11.43
N LYS A 83 -2.32 14.45 -11.88
CA LYS A 83 -3.41 15.08 -11.16
C LYS A 83 -4.64 14.17 -11.10
N LEU A 84 -5.20 14.04 -9.91
CA LEU A 84 -6.42 13.27 -9.67
C LEU A 84 -7.50 14.15 -9.03
N ILE A 85 -8.73 14.00 -9.50
CA ILE A 85 -9.91 14.66 -8.94
C ILE A 85 -10.78 13.58 -8.32
N LEU A 86 -11.10 13.76 -7.05
CA LEU A 86 -12.01 12.91 -6.29
C LEU A 86 -13.28 13.70 -5.99
N THR A 87 -14.39 13.27 -6.56
CA THR A 87 -15.70 13.87 -6.28
C THR A 87 -16.48 12.95 -5.36
N ILE A 88 -16.79 13.43 -4.16
CA ILE A 88 -17.61 12.71 -3.20
C ILE A 88 -19.07 13.04 -3.48
N LYS A 89 -19.86 12.03 -3.84
CA LYS A 89 -21.30 12.18 -4.14
C LYS A 89 -22.05 10.94 -3.72
N ASN A 90 -23.19 11.10 -3.06
CA ASN A 90 -24.02 10.02 -2.52
C ASN A 90 -23.21 8.99 -1.70
N ASN A 91 -22.27 9.46 -0.86
CA ASN A 91 -21.34 8.62 -0.09
C ASN A 91 -20.43 7.70 -0.93
N THR A 92 -20.32 7.95 -2.23
CA THR A 92 -19.39 7.28 -3.15
C THR A 92 -18.33 8.26 -3.64
N ILE A 93 -17.22 7.72 -4.14
CA ILE A 93 -16.09 8.50 -4.64
C ILE A 93 -15.98 8.26 -6.14
N VAL A 94 -16.09 9.33 -6.92
CA VAL A 94 -15.89 9.33 -8.37
C VAL A 94 -14.49 9.84 -8.66
N TYR A 95 -13.73 9.08 -9.46
CA TYR A 95 -12.34 9.35 -9.81
C TYR A 95 -12.26 9.94 -11.22
N GLN A 96 -11.50 11.03 -11.39
CA GLN A 96 -11.26 11.68 -12.68
C GLN A 96 -9.82 12.20 -12.79
N GLY A 97 -9.30 12.33 -14.02
CA GLY A 97 -7.92 12.77 -14.26
C GLY A 97 -6.96 11.60 -14.51
N ASP A 98 -5.70 11.80 -14.18
CA ASP A 98 -4.63 10.84 -14.43
C ASP A 98 -4.81 9.59 -13.56
N GLN A 99 -4.58 8.41 -14.16
CA GLN A 99 -4.69 7.11 -13.50
C GLN A 99 -6.03 6.90 -12.76
N ALA A 100 -7.12 7.60 -13.13
CA ALA A 100 -8.38 7.57 -12.40
C ALA A 100 -8.97 6.17 -12.28
N ALA A 101 -9.04 5.43 -13.39
CA ALA A 101 -9.55 4.06 -13.41
C ALA A 101 -8.70 3.09 -12.58
N ILE A 102 -7.38 3.30 -12.56
CA ILE A 102 -6.45 2.49 -11.75
C ILE A 102 -6.64 2.80 -10.27
N ASN A 103 -6.72 4.07 -9.88
CA ASN A 103 -6.96 4.47 -8.50
C ASN A 103 -8.32 3.97 -8.00
N GLU A 104 -9.38 4.08 -8.81
CA GLU A 104 -10.69 3.51 -8.47
C GLU A 104 -10.61 2.00 -8.29
N TYR A 105 -10.01 1.29 -9.25
CA TYR A 105 -9.94 -0.17 -9.20
C TYR A 105 -9.17 -0.65 -7.96
N LEU A 106 -8.00 -0.08 -7.69
CA LEU A 106 -7.14 -0.50 -6.58
C LEU A 106 -7.73 -0.16 -5.22
N ASN A 107 -8.41 0.98 -5.07
CA ASN A 107 -8.97 1.38 -3.78
C ASN A 107 -10.35 0.76 -3.49
N GLU A 108 -11.19 0.56 -4.51
CA GLU A 108 -12.59 0.18 -4.30
C GLU A 108 -12.89 -1.28 -4.67
N LYS A 109 -12.17 -1.86 -5.65
CA LYS A 109 -12.58 -3.13 -6.28
C LYS A 109 -11.59 -4.28 -6.07
N LEU A 110 -10.29 -4.02 -6.02
CA LEU A 110 -9.26 -5.07 -5.95
C LEU A 110 -9.47 -6.00 -4.76
N ASN A 111 -9.68 -5.45 -3.56
CA ASN A 111 -9.90 -6.28 -2.35
C ASN A 111 -11.14 -7.18 -2.50
N VAL A 112 -12.23 -6.66 -3.08
CA VAL A 112 -13.45 -7.45 -3.30
C VAL A 112 -13.18 -8.58 -4.29
N ASP A 113 -12.50 -8.26 -5.40
CA ASP A 113 -12.12 -9.24 -6.42
C ASP A 113 -11.25 -10.36 -5.82
N THR A 114 -10.22 -10.00 -5.03
CA THR A 114 -9.27 -10.96 -4.48
C THR A 114 -9.89 -11.80 -3.37
N TYR A 115 -10.55 -11.20 -2.38
CA TYR A 115 -11.26 -11.97 -1.34
C TYR A 115 -12.38 -12.84 -1.92
N GLY A 116 -13.02 -12.41 -3.00
CA GLY A 116 -13.98 -13.23 -3.75
C GLY A 116 -13.38 -14.55 -4.27
N LYS A 117 -12.05 -14.63 -4.45
CA LYS A 117 -11.34 -15.85 -4.87
C LYS A 117 -10.94 -16.78 -3.74
N MET A 118 -11.15 -16.39 -2.47
CA MET A 118 -10.75 -17.22 -1.33
C MET A 118 -11.43 -18.60 -1.34
N LYS A 119 -12.71 -18.66 -1.72
CA LYS A 119 -13.45 -19.93 -1.86
C LYS A 119 -12.89 -20.80 -2.99
N ASP A 120 -12.58 -20.20 -4.14
CA ASP A 120 -12.01 -20.92 -5.29
C ASP A 120 -10.63 -21.51 -4.93
N TYR A 121 -9.81 -20.76 -4.19
CA TYR A 121 -8.51 -21.22 -3.71
C TYR A 121 -8.64 -22.31 -2.66
N LEU A 122 -9.60 -22.19 -1.73
CA LEU A 122 -9.88 -23.22 -0.75
C LEU A 122 -10.29 -24.54 -1.44
N GLN A 123 -11.25 -24.48 -2.36
CA GLN A 123 -11.72 -25.65 -3.12
C GLN A 123 -10.62 -26.28 -3.99
N ALA A 124 -9.77 -25.47 -4.61
CA ALA A 124 -8.61 -25.97 -5.35
C ALA A 124 -7.61 -26.67 -4.41
N SER A 125 -7.48 -26.17 -3.19
CA SER A 125 -6.54 -26.66 -2.16
C SER A 125 -7.04 -27.91 -1.44
N GLU A 126 -8.36 -28.11 -1.33
CA GLU A 126 -8.96 -29.35 -0.79
C GLU A 126 -8.57 -30.59 -1.61
N LYS A 127 -8.28 -30.41 -2.90
CA LYS A 127 -7.75 -31.48 -3.77
C LYS A 127 -6.28 -31.82 -3.49
N LYS A 128 -5.63 -31.09 -2.59
CA LYS A 128 -4.21 -31.23 -2.20
C LYS A 128 -3.25 -31.25 -3.40
N SER A 129 -3.58 -30.47 -4.42
CA SER A 129 -2.80 -30.39 -5.64
C SER A 129 -2.42 -28.94 -5.90
N LEU A 130 -1.11 -28.69 -6.01
CA LEU A 130 -0.59 -27.35 -6.28
C LEU A 130 -1.02 -26.85 -7.67
N SER A 131 -1.10 -27.73 -8.66
CA SER A 131 -1.32 -27.35 -10.06
C SER A 131 -2.65 -26.61 -10.30
N PRO A 132 -3.82 -27.09 -9.84
CA PRO A 132 -5.07 -26.34 -9.96
C PRO A 132 -5.04 -24.99 -9.25
N LEU A 133 -4.47 -24.93 -8.04
CA LEU A 133 -4.36 -23.68 -7.29
C LEU A 133 -3.50 -22.66 -8.04
N LYS A 134 -2.32 -23.09 -8.50
CA LYS A 134 -1.40 -22.29 -9.31
C LYS A 134 -2.10 -21.72 -10.53
N ILE A 135 -2.69 -22.57 -11.38
CA ILE A 135 -3.34 -22.14 -12.63
C ILE A 135 -4.45 -21.12 -12.34
N ASN A 136 -5.33 -21.42 -11.39
CA ASN A 136 -6.45 -20.55 -11.06
C ASN A 136 -5.98 -19.19 -10.51
N SER A 137 -5.00 -19.22 -9.62
CA SER A 137 -4.47 -18.01 -8.99
C SER A 137 -3.73 -17.10 -9.98
N GLU A 138 -2.92 -17.66 -10.88
CA GLU A 138 -2.08 -16.90 -11.80
C GLU A 138 -2.87 -16.38 -13.00
N LEU A 139 -3.89 -17.13 -13.44
CA LEU A 139 -4.85 -16.63 -14.41
C LEU A 139 -5.62 -15.42 -13.86
N PHE A 140 -6.04 -15.51 -12.59
CA PHE A 140 -6.68 -14.38 -11.92
C PHE A 140 -5.74 -13.17 -11.77
N LEU A 141 -4.49 -13.38 -11.36
CA LEU A 141 -3.48 -12.32 -11.32
C LEU A 141 -3.30 -11.67 -12.70
N THR A 142 -3.24 -12.48 -13.77
CA THR A 142 -3.14 -11.97 -15.15
C THR A 142 -4.31 -11.06 -15.51
N ASN A 143 -5.52 -11.41 -15.09
CA ASN A 143 -6.70 -10.57 -15.30
C ASN A 143 -6.64 -9.26 -14.51
N ILE A 144 -6.12 -9.28 -13.28
CA ILE A 144 -5.86 -8.06 -12.50
C ILE A 144 -4.86 -7.17 -13.23
N LEU A 145 -3.72 -7.73 -13.66
CA LEU A 145 -2.66 -6.98 -14.35
C LEU A 145 -3.18 -6.32 -15.64
N LYS A 146 -4.06 -6.98 -16.39
CA LYS A 146 -4.73 -6.38 -17.56
C LYS A 146 -5.58 -5.17 -17.20
N LYS A 147 -6.34 -5.21 -16.09
CA LYS A 147 -7.18 -4.08 -15.64
C LYS A 147 -6.37 -2.83 -15.30
N VAL A 148 -5.10 -2.99 -14.90
CA VAL A 148 -4.18 -1.90 -14.57
C VAL A 148 -3.08 -1.68 -15.61
N ASN A 149 -3.22 -2.28 -16.79
CA ASN A 149 -2.27 -2.18 -17.91
C ASN A 149 -0.81 -2.52 -17.55
N LEU A 150 -0.61 -3.54 -16.70
CA LEU A 150 0.71 -4.06 -16.34
C LEU A 150 0.99 -5.38 -17.06
N LYS A 151 2.23 -5.55 -17.51
CA LYS A 151 2.68 -6.80 -18.17
C LYS A 151 3.16 -7.87 -17.19
N SER A 152 3.65 -7.45 -16.02
CA SER A 152 4.23 -8.32 -15.02
C SER A 152 3.96 -7.77 -13.63
N ILE A 153 3.89 -8.66 -12.64
CA ILE A 153 3.83 -8.30 -11.21
C ILE A 153 5.21 -8.09 -10.60
N ILE A 154 6.26 -8.63 -11.23
CA ILE A 154 7.64 -8.51 -10.75
C ILE A 154 8.12 -7.08 -11.00
N ILE A 155 8.74 -6.50 -9.98
CA ILE A 155 9.29 -5.15 -10.04
C ILE A 155 10.57 -5.20 -10.87
N SER A 156 10.69 -4.31 -11.86
CA SER A 156 11.91 -4.09 -12.63
C SER A 156 12.59 -2.78 -12.22
N SER A 157 13.85 -2.64 -12.59
CA SER A 157 14.60 -1.39 -12.40
C SER A 157 14.03 -0.22 -13.21
N GLU A 158 13.36 -0.49 -14.34
CA GLU A 158 12.73 0.57 -15.16
C GLU A 158 11.36 1.01 -14.65
N ASP A 159 10.78 0.30 -13.68
CA ASP A 159 9.47 0.70 -13.13
C ASP A 159 9.55 2.06 -12.45
N THR A 160 8.58 2.92 -12.75
CA THR A 160 8.37 4.17 -12.04
C THR A 160 7.92 3.94 -10.61
N ASN A 161 8.00 4.96 -9.76
CA ASN A 161 7.59 4.85 -8.36
C ASN A 161 6.11 4.47 -8.21
N SER A 162 5.21 5.05 -9.02
CA SER A 162 3.78 4.66 -9.00
C SER A 162 3.62 3.19 -9.43
N THR A 163 4.30 2.77 -10.49
CA THR A 163 4.25 1.38 -10.97
C THR A 163 4.71 0.39 -9.90
N LYS A 164 5.81 0.68 -9.20
CA LYS A 164 6.28 -0.15 -8.07
C LYS A 164 5.25 -0.23 -6.95
N LYS A 165 4.59 0.89 -6.60
CA LYS A 165 3.51 0.91 -5.61
C LYS A 165 2.30 0.07 -6.04
N ILE A 166 1.87 0.19 -7.30
CA ILE A 166 0.75 -0.60 -7.85
C ILE A 166 1.09 -2.10 -7.82
N LYS A 167 2.25 -2.50 -8.34
CA LYS A 167 2.71 -3.90 -8.33
C LYS A 167 2.77 -4.45 -6.92
N THR A 168 3.34 -3.70 -5.99
CA THR A 168 3.42 -4.08 -4.57
C THR A 168 2.03 -4.30 -3.98
N HIS A 169 1.12 -3.34 -4.18
CA HIS A 169 -0.23 -3.44 -3.62
C HIS A 169 -0.98 -4.68 -4.15
N ILE A 170 -0.97 -4.90 -5.46
CA ILE A 170 -1.59 -6.07 -6.10
C ILE A 170 -0.95 -7.36 -5.60
N LYS A 171 0.38 -7.42 -5.62
CA LYS A 171 1.15 -8.63 -5.29
C LYS A 171 0.81 -9.14 -3.91
N TYR A 172 0.94 -8.27 -2.90
CA TYR A 172 0.75 -8.69 -1.52
C TYR A 172 -0.73 -8.91 -1.18
N ASN A 173 -1.65 -8.17 -1.80
CA ASN A 173 -3.08 -8.43 -1.63
C ASN A 173 -3.50 -9.82 -2.17
N TRP A 174 -3.02 -10.16 -3.37
CA TRP A 174 -3.23 -11.45 -3.99
C TRP A 174 -2.58 -12.61 -3.20
N LEU A 175 -1.30 -12.46 -2.84
CA LEU A 175 -0.57 -13.46 -2.03
C LEU A 175 -1.22 -13.68 -0.67
N TYR A 176 -1.65 -12.60 0.01
CA TYR A 176 -2.36 -12.71 1.28
C TYR A 176 -3.61 -13.58 1.16
N THR A 177 -4.38 -13.41 0.09
CA THR A 177 -5.58 -14.21 -0.17
C THR A 177 -5.25 -15.70 -0.35
N ILE A 178 -4.22 -16.01 -1.16
CA ILE A 178 -3.77 -17.40 -1.37
C ILE A 178 -3.34 -18.02 -0.04
N PHE A 179 -2.44 -17.34 0.67
CA PHE A 179 -1.85 -17.86 1.91
C PHE A 179 -2.88 -18.05 3.02
N SER A 180 -3.80 -17.08 3.18
CA SER A 180 -4.90 -17.21 4.14
C SER A 180 -5.80 -18.40 3.81
N SER A 181 -6.06 -18.65 2.52
CA SER A 181 -6.87 -19.80 2.08
C SER A 181 -6.19 -21.12 2.44
N VAL A 182 -4.90 -21.28 2.12
CA VAL A 182 -4.23 -22.58 2.31
C VAL A 182 -3.89 -22.89 3.77
N ILE A 183 -3.62 -21.87 4.59
CA ILE A 183 -3.35 -22.08 6.02
C ILE A 183 -4.61 -22.49 6.77
N SER A 184 -5.78 -22.03 6.32
CA SER A 184 -7.08 -22.37 6.93
C SER A 184 -7.38 -23.88 6.90
N LEU A 185 -6.78 -24.63 5.96
CA LEU A 185 -6.96 -26.08 5.82
C LEU A 185 -6.27 -26.91 6.90
N LYS A 186 -5.35 -26.33 7.67
CA LYS A 186 -4.54 -27.04 8.69
C LYS A 186 -3.72 -28.23 8.16
N ASP A 187 -3.50 -28.33 6.85
CA ASP A 187 -2.60 -29.31 6.22
C ASP A 187 -1.20 -28.72 6.06
N LYS A 188 -0.32 -28.99 7.02
CA LYS A 188 1.04 -28.42 7.05
C LYS A 188 1.87 -28.75 5.81
N ASN A 189 1.72 -29.95 5.24
CA ASN A 189 2.53 -30.39 4.11
C ASN A 189 2.11 -29.67 2.83
N PHE A 190 0.81 -29.60 2.58
CA PHE A 190 0.30 -28.88 1.42
C PHE A 190 0.54 -27.37 1.55
N SER A 191 0.29 -26.78 2.72
CA SER A 191 0.60 -25.35 2.95
C SER A 191 2.08 -25.05 2.71
N LYS A 192 3.00 -25.95 3.12
CA LYS A 192 4.44 -25.84 2.84
C LYS A 192 4.75 -25.80 1.36
N GLU A 193 4.19 -26.71 0.59
CA GLU A 193 4.41 -26.77 -0.86
C GLU A 193 3.94 -25.47 -1.54
N VAL A 194 2.74 -25.02 -1.20
CA VAL A 194 2.14 -23.79 -1.73
C VAL A 194 2.98 -22.56 -1.36
N ILE A 195 3.28 -22.38 -0.07
CA ILE A 195 4.01 -21.20 0.40
C ILE A 195 5.39 -21.14 -0.27
N ASN A 196 6.11 -22.26 -0.35
CA ASN A 196 7.41 -22.31 -1.02
C ASN A 196 7.32 -21.91 -2.49
N TYR A 197 6.31 -22.40 -3.22
CA TYR A 197 6.11 -22.07 -4.62
C TYR A 197 5.98 -20.56 -4.85
N TYR A 198 5.05 -19.90 -4.13
CA TYR A 198 4.82 -18.47 -4.32
C TYR A 198 5.94 -17.61 -3.73
N TYR A 199 6.58 -18.06 -2.65
CA TYR A 199 7.74 -17.38 -2.08
C TYR A 199 8.87 -17.29 -3.11
N GLN A 200 9.32 -18.43 -3.66
CA GLN A 200 10.40 -18.48 -4.64
C GLN A 200 10.09 -17.64 -5.89
N LYS A 201 8.84 -17.70 -6.37
CA LYS A 201 8.48 -17.05 -7.63
C LYS A 201 8.22 -15.55 -7.49
N TYR A 202 7.74 -15.06 -6.35
CA TYR A 202 7.19 -13.70 -6.24
C TYR A 202 7.75 -12.87 -5.08
N ILE A 203 8.39 -13.48 -4.09
CA ILE A 203 8.77 -12.81 -2.83
C ILE A 203 10.29 -12.84 -2.61
N GLU A 204 10.97 -13.91 -3.03
CA GLU A 204 12.40 -14.12 -2.74
C GLU A 204 13.27 -12.92 -3.17
N SER A 205 12.97 -12.33 -4.33
CA SER A 205 13.66 -11.13 -4.83
C SER A 205 13.44 -9.87 -3.99
N ASP A 206 12.41 -9.82 -3.15
CA ASP A 206 12.09 -8.65 -2.32
C ASP A 206 12.83 -8.66 -0.97
N THR A 207 13.49 -9.77 -0.62
CA THR A 207 13.93 -10.07 0.76
C THR A 207 15.02 -9.15 1.30
N ALA A 208 15.85 -8.57 0.42
CA ALA A 208 16.87 -7.61 0.81
C ALA A 208 16.29 -6.24 1.21
N GLU A 209 15.05 -5.93 0.80
CA GLU A 209 14.43 -4.61 0.93
C GLU A 209 13.04 -4.65 1.59
N PHE A 210 12.75 -5.70 2.37
CA PHE A 210 11.44 -5.82 2.99
C PHE A 210 11.07 -4.53 3.74
N SER A 211 9.93 -3.96 3.37
CA SER A 211 9.36 -2.78 4.02
C SER A 211 7.85 -2.93 4.03
N CYS A 212 7.23 -2.66 5.17
CA CYS A 212 5.78 -2.73 5.29
C CYS A 212 5.20 -1.33 5.29
N ASN A 213 4.65 -0.94 4.13
CA ASN A 213 3.92 0.32 3.97
C ASN A 213 2.39 0.10 3.94
N GLY A 214 1.95 -1.16 4.09
CA GLY A 214 0.54 -1.53 4.09
C GLY A 214 0.25 -2.88 4.75
N ALA A 215 -1.05 -3.12 4.95
CA ALA A 215 -1.58 -4.30 5.67
C ALA A 215 -1.11 -5.61 5.06
N PHE A 216 -1.27 -5.75 3.75
CA PHE A 216 -1.02 -7.01 3.07
C PHE A 216 0.45 -7.43 3.08
N GLN A 217 1.37 -6.47 2.97
CA GLN A 217 2.81 -6.75 3.08
C GLN A 217 3.14 -7.34 4.45
N TYR A 218 2.67 -6.68 5.51
CA TYR A 218 2.84 -7.16 6.87
C TYR A 218 2.21 -8.54 7.08
N SER A 219 0.96 -8.74 6.64
CA SER A 219 0.25 -10.00 6.82
C SER A 219 0.89 -11.17 6.07
N VAL A 220 1.39 -10.94 4.85
CA VAL A 220 2.15 -11.96 4.10
C VAL A 220 3.44 -12.28 4.83
N MET A 221 4.19 -11.28 5.30
CA MET A 221 5.42 -11.51 6.05
C MET A 221 5.18 -12.25 7.36
N GLU A 222 4.15 -11.87 8.10
CA GLU A 222 3.76 -12.55 9.33
C GLU A 222 3.44 -14.03 9.08
N ILE A 223 2.71 -14.33 8.00
CA ILE A 223 2.43 -15.69 7.58
C ILE A 223 3.74 -16.44 7.28
N LEU A 224 4.64 -15.86 6.49
CA LEU A 224 5.90 -16.49 6.13
C LEU A 224 6.75 -16.79 7.37
N ILE A 225 6.85 -15.85 8.30
CA ILE A 225 7.64 -15.98 9.53
C ILE A 225 7.04 -17.03 10.47
N LYS A 226 5.71 -17.06 10.65
CA LYS A 226 5.03 -18.11 11.43
C LYS A 226 5.24 -19.50 10.85
N ASN A 227 5.59 -19.58 9.57
CA ASN A 227 5.84 -20.80 8.82
C ASN A 227 7.33 -20.93 8.44
N LYS A 228 8.25 -20.22 9.10
CA LYS A 228 9.67 -20.20 8.72
C LYS A 228 10.33 -21.59 8.70
N ASP A 229 9.89 -22.52 9.55
CA ASP A 229 10.44 -23.89 9.62
C ASP A 229 10.10 -24.73 8.37
N ILE A 230 9.09 -24.29 7.60
CA ILE A 230 8.65 -24.94 6.37
C ILE A 230 9.04 -24.17 5.11
N VAL A 231 9.39 -22.89 5.25
CA VAL A 231 9.93 -22.10 4.14
C VAL A 231 11.45 -22.33 4.08
N SER A 232 11.98 -22.65 2.90
CA SER A 232 13.44 -22.89 2.75
C SER A 232 14.32 -21.65 2.96
N ALA A 233 13.71 -20.50 3.20
CA ALA A 233 14.36 -19.21 3.31
C ALA A 233 14.92 -18.95 4.71
N GLN A 234 16.12 -18.38 4.76
CA GLN A 234 16.63 -17.76 5.97
C GLN A 234 16.06 -16.36 6.08
N PHE A 235 15.14 -16.14 7.03
CA PHE A 235 14.65 -14.80 7.33
C PHE A 235 15.75 -14.02 8.06
N PRO A 236 16.08 -12.80 7.62
CA PRO A 236 17.04 -11.96 8.32
C PRO A 236 16.51 -11.62 9.72
N MET A 237 17.42 -11.56 10.69
CA MET A 237 17.10 -11.07 12.03
C MET A 237 17.33 -9.56 12.09
N TYR A 238 16.41 -8.85 12.73
CA TYR A 238 16.46 -7.42 12.97
C TYR A 238 16.43 -7.16 14.46
N THR A 239 17.00 -6.02 14.86
CA THR A 239 16.90 -5.54 16.24
C THR A 239 15.43 -5.26 16.59
N ILE A 240 15.00 -5.75 17.75
CA ILE A 240 13.69 -5.44 18.31
C ILE A 240 13.72 -3.99 18.79
N VAL A 241 12.81 -3.16 18.27
CA VAL A 241 12.72 -1.74 18.61
C VAL A 241 12.03 -1.54 19.96
N GLU A 242 11.00 -2.34 20.24
CA GLU A 242 10.26 -2.37 21.50
C GLU A 242 9.74 -3.79 21.74
N HIS A 243 9.87 -4.28 22.97
CA HIS A 243 9.52 -5.65 23.34
C HIS A 243 8.00 -5.85 23.41
N SER A 244 7.55 -7.05 23.03
CA SER A 244 6.14 -7.40 22.89
C SER A 244 5.89 -8.91 23.03
N ASP A 245 4.62 -9.30 23.12
CA ASP A 245 4.16 -10.70 23.02
C ASP A 245 4.52 -11.36 21.68
N SER A 246 4.91 -10.56 20.69
CA SER A 246 5.12 -10.95 19.29
C SER A 246 6.60 -10.86 18.88
N ASP A 247 7.53 -10.80 19.85
CA ASP A 247 8.98 -10.71 19.61
C ASP A 247 9.52 -11.87 18.77
N ASN A 248 8.90 -13.04 18.91
CA ASN A 248 9.21 -14.21 18.10
C ASN A 248 9.01 -13.99 16.59
N ILE A 249 8.12 -13.06 16.21
CA ILE A 249 7.85 -12.62 14.84
C ILE A 249 8.61 -11.33 14.54
N ASN A 250 8.55 -10.34 15.44
CA ASN A 250 9.12 -9.00 15.24
C ASN A 250 10.64 -9.02 15.04
N GLN A 251 11.35 -10.00 15.61
CA GLN A 251 12.78 -10.20 15.36
C GLN A 251 13.12 -10.50 13.89
N TYR A 252 12.14 -10.85 13.05
CA TYR A 252 12.31 -11.08 11.61
C TYR A 252 11.72 -9.96 10.74
N LEU A 253 11.32 -8.86 11.37
CA LEU A 253 10.70 -7.73 10.71
C LEU A 253 11.59 -6.47 10.83
N PRO A 254 11.81 -5.73 9.74
CA PRO A 254 12.51 -4.45 9.81
C PRO A 254 11.71 -3.40 10.59
N LYS A 255 12.36 -2.32 11.02
CA LYS A 255 11.75 -1.23 11.82
C LYS A 255 10.41 -0.75 11.26
N THR A 256 10.30 -0.60 9.93
CA THR A 256 9.06 -0.16 9.26
C THR A 256 7.92 -1.15 9.43
N CYS A 257 8.21 -2.46 9.42
CA CYS A 257 7.24 -3.52 9.68
C CYS A 257 6.89 -3.66 11.16
N GLN A 258 7.85 -3.50 12.07
CA GLN A 258 7.58 -3.46 13.50
C GLN A 258 6.66 -2.28 13.85
N LYS A 259 6.90 -1.09 13.27
CA LYS A 259 5.98 0.07 13.39
C LYS A 259 4.55 -0.29 13.01
N TYR A 260 4.39 -1.06 11.93
CA TYR A 260 3.09 -1.48 11.45
C TYR A 260 2.35 -2.40 12.43
N PHE A 261 3.06 -3.30 13.12
CA PHE A 261 2.51 -4.11 14.21
C PHE A 261 1.94 -3.24 15.33
N PHE A 262 2.74 -2.31 15.86
CA PHE A 262 2.29 -1.40 16.94
C PHE A 262 1.13 -0.52 16.49
N PHE A 263 1.13 -0.05 15.24
CA PHE A 263 0.04 0.73 14.67
C PHE A 263 -1.27 -0.05 14.58
N ASN A 264 -1.22 -1.33 14.20
CA ASN A 264 -2.42 -2.17 14.16
C ASN A 264 -2.96 -2.49 15.55
N LYS A 265 -2.08 -2.74 16.52
CA LYS A 265 -2.48 -2.94 17.92
C LYS A 265 -3.14 -1.68 18.48
N TYR A 266 -2.55 -0.50 18.25
CA TYR A 266 -3.17 0.79 18.59
C TYR A 266 -4.58 0.90 18.01
N ARG A 267 -4.74 0.71 16.69
CA ARG A 267 -6.05 0.81 16.04
C ARG A 267 -7.10 -0.16 16.59
N TYR A 268 -6.68 -1.38 16.91
CA TYR A 268 -7.56 -2.37 17.51
C TYR A 268 -8.04 -1.91 18.89
N PHE A 269 -7.12 -1.54 19.79
CA PHE A 269 -7.46 -1.09 21.14
C PHE A 269 -8.21 0.24 21.16
N GLU A 270 -7.90 1.15 20.23
CA GLU A 270 -8.68 2.36 20.00
C GLU A 270 -10.13 2.03 19.60
N HIS A 271 -10.33 1.08 18.69
CA HIS A 271 -11.65 0.67 18.21
C HIS A 271 -12.51 0.03 19.32
N ILE A 272 -11.92 -0.82 20.16
CA ILE A 272 -12.62 -1.43 21.29
C ILE A 272 -12.61 -0.55 22.56
N ASN A 273 -12.05 0.65 22.47
CA ASN A 273 -11.89 1.62 23.56
C ASN A 273 -11.21 1.05 24.82
N ASP A 274 -10.15 0.27 24.63
CA ASP A 274 -9.35 -0.33 25.69
C ASP A 274 -8.21 0.64 26.11
N PRO A 275 -7.93 0.81 27.42
CA PRO A 275 -6.83 1.64 27.91
C PRO A 275 -5.44 1.28 27.37
N GLN A 276 -5.22 0.04 26.90
CA GLN A 276 -3.98 -0.35 26.26
C GLN A 276 -3.63 0.49 25.02
N LYS A 277 -4.61 1.17 24.40
CA LYS A 277 -4.34 2.09 23.28
C LYS A 277 -3.27 3.13 23.65
N ASP A 278 -3.26 3.62 24.89
CA ASP A 278 -2.34 4.67 25.35
C ASP A 278 -0.88 4.16 25.37
N TYR A 279 -0.67 2.88 25.70
CA TYR A 279 0.65 2.23 25.61
C TYR A 279 1.14 2.19 24.17
N TYR A 280 0.31 1.69 23.24
CA TYR A 280 0.70 1.57 21.84
C TYR A 280 0.88 2.94 21.17
N GLU A 281 0.07 3.94 21.54
CA GLU A 281 0.24 5.32 21.09
C GLU A 281 1.60 5.89 21.55
N LYS A 282 1.95 5.71 22.82
CA LYS A 282 3.24 6.13 23.38
C LYS A 282 4.41 5.49 22.62
N VAL A 283 4.38 4.18 22.41
CA VAL A 283 5.45 3.47 21.69
C VAL A 283 5.60 4.01 20.27
N LEU A 284 4.48 4.22 19.55
CA LEU A 284 4.52 4.77 18.19
C LEU A 284 5.16 6.17 18.14
N ASN A 285 4.87 7.01 19.14
CA ASN A 285 5.38 8.38 19.21
C ASN A 285 6.86 8.44 19.67
N GLU A 286 7.30 7.57 20.57
CA GLU A 286 8.65 7.62 21.14
C GLU A 286 9.69 6.78 20.39
N LYS A 287 9.29 5.66 19.77
CA LYS A 287 10.21 4.66 19.21
C LYS A 287 10.22 4.61 17.68
N PHE A 288 9.12 5.05 17.08
CA PHE A 288 8.91 4.96 15.63
C PHE A 288 8.71 6.33 14.96
N THR A 289 9.13 7.40 15.64
CA THR A 289 9.28 8.74 15.07
C THR A 289 10.48 8.77 14.13
N ASP A 290 10.19 8.79 12.83
CA ASP A 290 11.09 9.18 11.74
C ASP A 290 10.46 10.40 11.05
#